data_AF-E5WTY8-F1
#
_entry.id   AF-E5WTY8-F1
#
_cell.length_a   1.000
_cell.length_b   1.000
_cell.length_c   1.000
_cell.angle_alpha   90.00
_cell.angle_beta   90.00
_cell.angle_gamma   90.00
#
_symmetry.space_group_name_H-M   'P 1'
#
loop_
_entity.id
_entity.type
_entity.pdbx_description
1 polymer ?
#
loop_
_entity_poly.entity_id
_entity_poly.type
_entity_poly.pdbx_seq_one_letter_code
_entity_poly.pdbx_strand_id
1 'polypeptide(L)'
;MEQATCIARRSKEAAGETESTEGYKRRQTEELIKFANDNGLWIDLSHLNITYMDRGGENEVFHDGNVSVVKLNDFEYAGDDLENFFIRIAAHNKFFGNVPYQMIGFAYNSQQEFCAVLVQPYILAEREATEDEIAAYMQALGFEMDYYDEYHNSDYEVFDAVPNNVLYGIDGNLYFIDTQIRLRS
;
A
#
# COMPACT_ATOMS: atom_id res chain seq x y z
N MET A 1 5.55 -10.41 7.16
CA MET A 1 5.76 -8.95 7.10
C MET A 1 6.96 -8.50 7.94
N GLU A 2 7.01 -8.79 9.25
CA GLU A 2 8.06 -8.29 10.17
C GLU A 2 9.51 -8.50 9.69
N GLN A 3 9.84 -9.67 9.13
CA GLN A 3 11.18 -9.95 8.60
C GLN A 3 11.50 -9.13 7.33
N ALA A 4 10.54 -8.95 6.42
CA ALA A 4 10.71 -8.11 5.24
C ALA A 4 10.89 -6.64 5.62
N THR A 5 10.14 -6.15 6.62
CA THR A 5 10.32 -4.83 7.21
C THR A 5 11.72 -4.68 7.83
N CYS A 6 12.20 -5.69 8.56
CA CYS A 6 13.53 -5.69 9.14
C CYS A 6 14.65 -5.68 8.08
N ILE A 7 14.46 -6.36 6.95
CA ILE A 7 15.40 -6.35 5.82
C ILE A 7 15.48 -4.94 5.23
N ALA A 8 14.33 -4.36 4.89
CA ALA A 8 14.26 -3.00 4.38
C ALA A 8 14.97 -2.00 5.31
N ARG A 9 14.69 -2.07 6.62
CA ARG A 9 15.30 -1.19 7.62
C ARG A 9 16.82 -1.38 7.77
N ARG A 10 17.34 -2.63 7.76
CA ARG A 10 18.77 -2.93 7.99
C ARG A 10 19.66 -2.48 6.83
N SER A 11 19.18 -2.56 5.59
CA SER A 11 19.93 -2.09 4.42
C SER A 11 20.28 -0.59 4.53
N LYS A 12 19.44 0.20 5.22
CA LYS A 12 19.68 1.61 5.52
C LYS A 12 20.80 1.82 6.55
N GLU A 13 20.85 0.99 7.59
CA GLU A 13 21.86 1.09 8.66
C GLU A 13 23.27 0.66 8.19
N ALA A 14 23.36 -0.22 7.20
CA ALA A 14 24.62 -0.81 6.73
C ALA A 14 25.36 0.05 5.68
N ALA A 15 24.65 0.93 4.95
CA ALA A 15 25.27 1.84 4.00
C ALA A 15 25.43 3.23 4.62
N GLY A 16 26.66 3.58 4.97
CA GLY A 16 27.00 4.95 5.38
C GLY A 16 26.58 6.00 4.34
N GLU A 17 26.66 7.28 4.72
CA GLU A 17 26.07 8.49 4.06
C GLU A 17 26.43 8.76 2.58
N THR A 18 27.05 7.84 1.85
CA THR A 18 27.63 8.06 0.51
C THR A 18 26.88 7.43 -0.67
N GLU A 19 25.86 6.61 -0.43
CA GLU A 19 25.08 5.97 -1.50
C GLU A 19 23.88 6.83 -1.92
N SER A 20 23.48 6.80 -3.19
CA SER A 20 22.27 7.50 -3.65
C SER A 20 21.01 6.74 -3.24
N THR A 21 19.87 7.45 -3.11
CA THR A 21 18.53 6.87 -2.88
C THR A 21 18.24 5.66 -3.76
N GLU A 22 18.51 5.77 -5.07
CA GLU A 22 18.36 4.68 -6.03
C GLU A 22 19.23 3.46 -5.71
N GLY A 23 20.44 3.67 -5.19
CA GLY A 23 21.33 2.60 -4.73
C GLY A 23 20.76 1.85 -3.53
N TYR A 24 20.19 2.58 -2.56
CA TYR A 24 19.54 1.99 -1.38
C TYR A 24 18.34 1.12 -1.76
N LYS A 25 17.42 1.65 -2.59
CA LYS A 25 16.27 0.88 -3.07
C LYS A 25 16.69 -0.38 -3.81
N ARG A 26 17.68 -0.26 -4.71
CA ARG A 26 18.19 -1.43 -5.45
C ARG A 26 18.69 -2.52 -4.51
N ARG A 27 19.48 -2.18 -3.48
CA ARG A 27 19.95 -3.16 -2.49
C ARG A 27 18.80 -3.78 -1.70
N GLN A 28 17.85 -2.96 -1.23
CA GLN A 28 16.67 -3.47 -0.52
C GLN A 28 15.87 -4.45 -1.39
N THR A 29 15.67 -4.13 -2.67
CA THR A 29 15.03 -5.03 -3.63
C THR A 29 15.80 -6.34 -3.81
N GLU A 30 17.13 -6.27 -3.99
CA GLU A 30 17.99 -7.48 -4.09
C GLU A 30 17.89 -8.37 -2.84
N GLU A 31 17.88 -7.76 -1.64
CA GLU A 31 17.74 -8.49 -0.38
C GLU A 31 16.34 -9.10 -0.20
N LEU A 32 15.28 -8.39 -0.60
CA LEU A 32 13.89 -8.91 -0.57
C LEU A 32 13.69 -10.04 -1.58
N ILE A 33 14.28 -9.95 -2.78
CA ILE A 33 14.29 -11.03 -3.77
C ILE A 33 14.99 -12.27 -3.20
N LYS A 34 16.17 -12.10 -2.58
CA LYS A 34 16.88 -13.21 -1.93
C LYS A 34 16.03 -13.82 -0.82
N PHE A 35 15.41 -12.99 0.02
CA PHE A 35 14.52 -13.44 1.08
C PHE A 35 13.32 -14.22 0.52
N ALA A 36 12.71 -13.77 -0.58
CA ALA A 36 11.60 -14.46 -1.22
C ALA A 36 12.01 -15.84 -1.76
N ASN A 37 13.19 -15.94 -2.38
CA ASN A 37 13.78 -17.20 -2.85
C ASN A 37 14.04 -18.17 -1.69
N ASP A 38 14.69 -17.69 -0.62
CA ASP A 38 15.10 -18.52 0.51
C ASP A 38 13.90 -19.07 1.31
N ASN A 39 12.75 -18.41 1.24
CA ASN A 39 11.57 -18.72 2.06
C ASN A 39 10.33 -19.16 1.26
N GLY A 40 10.43 -19.29 -0.07
CA GLY A 40 9.30 -19.72 -0.91
C GLY A 40 8.13 -18.72 -0.91
N LEU A 41 8.42 -17.42 -0.96
CA LEU A 41 7.40 -16.35 -0.87
C LEU A 41 6.95 -15.82 -2.23
N TRP A 42 7.36 -16.47 -3.33
CA TRP A 42 6.93 -16.10 -4.67
C TRP A 42 5.51 -16.59 -4.93
N ILE A 43 4.65 -15.66 -5.36
CA ILE A 43 3.27 -15.94 -5.75
C ILE A 43 3.23 -16.12 -7.26
N ASP A 44 2.83 -17.32 -7.70
CA ASP A 44 2.55 -17.59 -9.09
C ASP A 44 1.10 -17.19 -9.42
N LEU A 45 0.95 -16.03 -10.05
CA LEU A 45 -0.35 -15.47 -10.42
C LEU A 45 -1.09 -16.33 -11.44
N SER A 46 -0.38 -17.14 -12.24
CA SER A 46 -1.01 -18.02 -13.25
C SER A 46 -1.81 -19.16 -12.61
N HIS A 47 -1.55 -19.46 -11.34
CA HIS A 47 -2.29 -20.43 -10.55
C HIS A 47 -3.44 -19.80 -9.74
N LEU A 48 -3.59 -18.48 -9.78
CA LEU A 48 -4.70 -17.78 -9.15
C LEU A 48 -5.83 -17.59 -10.17
N ASN A 49 -7.07 -17.82 -9.74
CA ASN A 49 -8.24 -17.50 -10.56
C ASN A 49 -8.59 -16.02 -10.41
N ILE A 50 -7.76 -15.15 -10.98
CA ILE A 50 -7.89 -13.69 -10.86
C ILE A 50 -8.19 -13.05 -12.22
N THR A 51 -8.94 -11.94 -12.20
CA THR A 51 -9.30 -11.17 -13.40
C THR A 51 -8.78 -9.75 -13.26
N TYR A 52 -8.04 -9.27 -14.26
CA TYR A 52 -7.54 -7.88 -14.28
C TYR A 52 -8.70 -6.88 -14.17
N MET A 53 -8.54 -5.88 -13.30
CA MET A 53 -9.51 -4.80 -13.09
C MET A 53 -8.97 -3.47 -13.59
N ASP A 54 -7.80 -3.06 -13.08
CA ASP A 54 -7.27 -1.72 -13.30
C ASP A 54 -5.76 -1.66 -13.04
N ARG A 55 -5.13 -0.55 -13.46
CA ARG A 55 -3.74 -0.22 -13.12
C ARG A 55 -3.62 1.25 -12.75
N GLY A 56 -3.21 1.49 -11.51
CA GLY A 56 -2.85 2.82 -11.00
C GLY A 56 -1.39 3.18 -11.28
N GLY A 57 -0.87 4.14 -10.52
CA GLY A 57 0.54 4.54 -10.62
C GLY A 57 1.50 3.41 -10.23
N GLU A 58 1.18 2.73 -9.12
CA GLU A 58 2.02 1.72 -8.48
C GLU A 58 1.39 0.33 -8.40
N ASN A 59 0.07 0.23 -8.61
CA ASN A 59 -0.69 -1.01 -8.40
C ASN A 59 -1.25 -1.56 -9.72
N GLU A 60 -0.99 -2.83 -10.03
CA GLU A 60 -1.89 -3.63 -10.89
C GLU A 60 -2.92 -4.34 -10.01
N VAL A 61 -4.21 -4.18 -10.33
CA VAL A 61 -5.32 -4.67 -9.49
C VAL A 61 -6.09 -5.76 -10.21
N PHE A 62 -6.36 -6.84 -9.50
CA PHE A 62 -7.09 -8.01 -9.99
C PHE A 62 -8.21 -8.39 -9.01
N HIS A 63 -9.37 -8.78 -9.52
CA HIS A 63 -10.45 -9.37 -8.74
C HIS A 63 -10.22 -10.88 -8.58
N ASP A 64 -10.42 -11.45 -7.39
CA ASP A 64 -10.28 -12.90 -7.15
C ASP A 64 -11.50 -13.74 -7.57
N GLY A 65 -12.53 -13.09 -8.12
CA GLY A 65 -13.79 -13.70 -8.49
C GLY A 65 -14.75 -13.93 -7.32
N ASN A 66 -14.41 -13.48 -6.12
CA ASN A 66 -15.13 -13.76 -4.89
C ASN A 66 -15.28 -12.51 -4.00
N VAL A 67 -14.39 -12.32 -3.03
CA VAL A 67 -14.55 -11.31 -1.95
C VAL A 67 -13.31 -10.42 -1.78
N SER A 68 -12.34 -10.51 -2.68
CA SER A 68 -11.06 -9.80 -2.52
C SER A 68 -10.49 -9.31 -3.84
N VAL A 69 -9.66 -8.29 -3.72
CA VAL A 69 -8.76 -7.86 -4.78
C VAL A 69 -7.32 -8.23 -4.42
N VAL A 70 -6.57 -8.63 -5.43
CA VAL A 70 -5.12 -8.81 -5.38
C VAL A 70 -4.50 -7.58 -6.02
N LYS A 71 -3.58 -6.92 -5.32
CA LYS A 71 -2.79 -5.80 -5.85
C LYS A 71 -1.32 -6.20 -5.96
N LEU A 72 -0.70 -5.91 -7.09
CA LEU A 72 0.76 -5.97 -7.27
C LEU A 72 1.30 -4.56 -7.14
N ASN A 73 1.90 -4.25 -5.99
CA ASN A 73 2.48 -2.93 -5.72
C ASN A 73 3.98 -2.95 -6.05
N ASP A 74 4.41 -2.12 -7.00
CA ASP A 74 5.80 -2.04 -7.50
C ASP A 74 6.74 -1.14 -6.67
N PHE A 75 6.26 -0.63 -5.53
CA PHE A 75 6.99 0.26 -4.63
C PHE A 75 7.30 1.66 -5.19
N GLU A 76 6.69 2.11 -6.29
CA GLU A 76 6.91 3.44 -6.89
C GLU A 76 6.79 4.56 -5.83
N TYR A 77 5.73 4.51 -5.01
CA TYR A 77 5.48 5.49 -3.94
C TYR A 77 6.11 5.16 -2.57
N ALA A 78 7.10 4.27 -2.52
CA ALA A 78 7.85 4.01 -1.29
C ALA A 78 8.74 5.20 -0.86
N GLY A 79 8.90 6.25 -1.67
CA GLY A 79 9.74 7.40 -1.31
C GLY A 79 11.22 7.07 -1.45
N ASP A 80 12.08 7.39 -0.48
CA ASP A 80 13.53 7.19 -0.61
C ASP A 80 14.00 5.75 -0.32
N ASP A 81 13.21 4.97 0.43
CA ASP A 81 13.57 3.62 0.82
C ASP A 81 12.30 2.74 0.97
N LEU A 82 12.46 1.43 0.85
CA LEU A 82 11.34 0.48 0.90
C LEU A 82 10.75 0.29 2.31
N GLU A 83 11.36 0.82 3.38
CA GLU A 83 10.80 0.73 4.75
C GLU A 83 9.48 1.48 4.83
N ASN A 84 9.41 2.65 4.18
CA ASN A 84 8.21 3.46 4.09
C ASN A 84 7.00 2.71 3.52
N PHE A 85 7.20 1.76 2.59
CA PHE A 85 6.12 0.91 2.11
C PHE A 85 5.50 0.09 3.25
N PHE A 86 6.33 -0.55 4.08
CA PHE A 86 5.83 -1.34 5.20
C PHE A 86 5.17 -0.47 6.28
N ILE A 87 5.72 0.73 6.52
CA ILE A 87 5.10 1.73 7.41
C ILE A 87 3.73 2.13 6.89
N ARG A 88 3.60 2.41 5.58
CA ARG A 88 2.34 2.73 4.90
C ARG A 88 1.29 1.63 5.12
N ILE A 89 1.65 0.37 4.89
CA ILE A 89 0.74 -0.77 5.10
C ILE A 89 0.29 -0.87 6.56
N ALA A 90 1.21 -0.72 7.52
CA ALA A 90 0.88 -0.78 8.94
C ALA A 90 -0.03 0.40 9.37
N ALA A 91 0.26 1.60 8.89
CA ALA A 91 -0.52 2.78 9.20
C ALA A 91 -1.90 2.73 8.54
N HIS A 92 -2.02 2.27 7.29
CA HIS A 92 -3.30 2.02 6.64
C HIS A 92 -4.16 1.09 7.48
N ASN A 93 -3.62 -0.06 7.88
CA ASN A 93 -4.37 -1.04 8.67
C ASN A 93 -4.77 -0.53 10.06
N LYS A 94 -4.04 0.45 10.61
CA LYS A 94 -4.37 1.10 11.87
C LYS A 94 -5.57 2.05 11.74
N PHE A 95 -5.62 2.87 10.68
CA PHE A 95 -6.64 3.92 10.53
C PHE A 95 -7.82 3.52 9.65
N PHE A 96 -7.60 2.63 8.68
CA PHE A 96 -8.55 2.14 7.68
C PHE A 96 -8.74 0.62 7.79
N GLY A 97 -8.79 0.13 9.04
CA GLY A 97 -8.82 -1.30 9.37
C GLY A 97 -10.09 -2.04 8.95
N ASN A 98 -11.10 -1.34 8.42
CA ASN A 98 -12.28 -1.93 7.79
C ASN A 98 -12.03 -2.41 6.35
N VAL A 99 -10.90 -2.04 5.74
CA VAL A 99 -10.44 -2.53 4.44
C VAL A 99 -8.91 -2.76 4.45
N PRO A 100 -8.44 -3.71 5.29
CA PRO A 100 -7.02 -3.87 5.56
C PRO A 100 -6.29 -4.47 4.37
N TYR A 101 -5.01 -4.11 4.25
CA TYR A 101 -4.05 -4.79 3.41
C TYR A 101 -3.44 -6.00 4.12
N GLN A 102 -3.38 -7.11 3.41
CA GLN A 102 -2.60 -8.28 3.79
C GLN A 102 -1.54 -8.56 2.73
N MET A 103 -0.26 -8.45 3.10
CA MET A 103 0.83 -8.87 2.22
C MET A 103 1.00 -10.39 2.28
N ILE A 104 0.89 -11.06 1.13
CA ILE A 104 0.95 -12.53 1.03
C ILE A 104 2.25 -13.05 0.41
N GLY A 105 3.02 -12.20 -0.26
CA GLY A 105 4.29 -12.59 -0.89
C GLY A 105 4.79 -11.56 -1.89
N PHE A 106 5.57 -12.03 -2.87
CA PHE A 106 6.14 -11.22 -3.95
C PHE A 106 5.84 -11.84 -5.31
N ALA A 107 5.78 -11.01 -6.35
CA ALA A 107 5.62 -11.45 -7.73
C ALA A 107 6.29 -10.44 -8.68
N TYR A 108 6.40 -10.82 -9.95
CA TYR A 108 6.65 -9.86 -11.02
C TYR A 108 5.32 -9.47 -11.68
N ASN A 109 5.10 -8.19 -11.91
CA ASN A 109 3.92 -7.70 -12.63
C ASN A 109 4.04 -7.91 -14.15
N SER A 110 3.05 -7.43 -14.91
CA SER A 110 3.05 -7.56 -16.37
C SER A 110 4.23 -6.87 -17.07
N GLN A 111 4.86 -5.89 -16.41
CA GLN A 111 6.02 -5.13 -16.87
C GLN A 111 7.37 -5.67 -16.37
N GLN A 112 7.37 -6.82 -15.69
CA GLN A 112 8.56 -7.43 -15.07
C GLN A 112 9.18 -6.58 -13.94
N GLU A 113 8.36 -5.78 -13.26
CA GLU A 113 8.75 -5.04 -12.07
C GLU A 113 8.52 -5.91 -10.83
N PHE A 114 9.41 -5.79 -9.84
CA PHE A 114 9.33 -6.54 -8.59
C PHE A 114 8.25 -5.93 -7.70
N CYS A 115 7.25 -6.73 -7.31
CA CYS A 115 6.09 -6.25 -6.58
C CYS A 115 5.88 -6.97 -5.25
N ALA A 116 5.38 -6.24 -4.27
CA ALA A 116 4.65 -6.82 -3.14
C ALA A 116 3.27 -7.27 -3.61
N VAL A 117 2.86 -8.48 -3.22
CA VAL A 117 1.51 -8.99 -3.47
C VAL A 117 0.65 -8.72 -2.25
N LEU A 118 -0.32 -7.83 -2.41
CA LEU A 118 -1.28 -7.44 -1.39
C LEU A 118 -2.65 -8.06 -1.69
N VAL A 119 -3.37 -8.46 -0.65
CA VAL A 119 -4.78 -8.83 -0.71
C VAL A 119 -5.56 -7.80 0.13
N GLN A 120 -6.68 -7.34 -0.40
CA GLN A 120 -7.58 -6.40 0.26
C GLN A 120 -9.03 -6.85 0.03
N PRO A 121 -9.97 -6.66 0.97
CA PRO A 121 -11.38 -6.94 0.73
C PRO A 121 -11.91 -6.20 -0.50
N TYR A 122 -12.71 -6.88 -1.31
CA TYR A 122 -13.43 -6.25 -2.41
C TYR A 122 -14.69 -5.58 -1.86
N ILE A 123 -14.84 -4.28 -2.15
CA ILE A 123 -15.92 -3.46 -1.61
C ILE A 123 -17.02 -3.29 -2.65
N LEU A 124 -18.25 -3.65 -2.27
CA LEU A 124 -19.44 -3.28 -3.03
C LEU A 124 -19.81 -1.84 -2.71
N ALA A 125 -19.43 -0.93 -3.61
CA ALA A 125 -19.69 0.50 -3.47
C ALA A 125 -20.96 0.91 -4.22
N GLU A 126 -21.73 1.83 -3.62
CA GLU A 126 -22.82 2.52 -4.32
C GLU A 126 -22.26 3.63 -5.22
N ARG A 127 -21.24 4.33 -4.72
CA ARG A 127 -20.57 5.46 -5.35
C ARG A 127 -19.21 5.71 -4.70
N GLU A 128 -18.46 6.65 -5.26
CA GLU A 128 -17.35 7.31 -4.58
C GLU A 128 -17.87 8.18 -3.41
N ALA A 129 -17.06 8.34 -2.38
CA ALA A 129 -17.33 9.24 -1.27
C ALA A 129 -17.26 10.70 -1.73
N THR A 130 -17.99 11.60 -1.06
CA THR A 130 -17.82 13.03 -1.29
C THR A 130 -16.65 13.59 -0.50
N GLU A 131 -16.11 14.74 -0.91
CA GLU A 131 -15.06 15.45 -0.16
C GLU A 131 -15.49 15.74 1.28
N ASP A 132 -16.74 16.18 1.49
CA ASP A 132 -17.30 16.44 2.82
C ASP A 132 -17.35 15.17 3.70
N GLU A 133 -17.69 14.02 3.12
CA GLU A 133 -17.73 12.74 3.83
C GLU A 133 -16.33 12.29 4.25
N ILE A 134 -15.35 12.45 3.36
CA ILE A 134 -13.94 12.16 3.63
C ILE A 134 -13.43 13.07 4.76
N ALA A 135 -13.65 14.38 4.65
CA ALA A 135 -13.20 15.35 5.64
C ALA A 135 -13.81 15.07 7.03
N ALA A 136 -15.11 14.76 7.09
CA ALA A 136 -15.78 14.41 8.34
C ALA A 136 -15.22 13.11 8.95
N TYR A 137 -14.93 12.10 8.13
CA TYR A 137 -14.34 10.84 8.57
C TYR A 137 -12.92 11.05 9.12
N MET A 138 -12.07 11.78 8.39
CA MET A 138 -10.70 12.10 8.80
C MET A 138 -10.66 12.90 10.10
N GLN A 139 -11.56 13.89 10.24
CA GLN A 139 -11.72 14.64 11.48
C GLN A 139 -12.10 13.74 12.66
N ALA A 140 -13.01 12.78 12.46
CA ALA A 140 -13.41 11.83 13.49
C ALA A 140 -12.25 10.90 13.93
N LEU A 141 -11.29 10.64 13.04
CA LEU A 141 -10.05 9.92 13.35
C LEU A 141 -8.97 10.79 14.02
N GLY A 142 -9.25 12.08 14.26
CA GLY A 142 -8.31 13.01 14.87
C GLY A 142 -7.28 13.58 13.91
N PHE A 143 -7.57 13.57 12.61
CA PHE A 143 -6.77 14.28 11.62
C PHE A 143 -7.31 15.69 11.35
N GLU A 144 -6.40 16.62 11.10
CA GLU A 144 -6.66 17.98 10.65
C GLU A 144 -6.39 18.06 9.14
N MET A 145 -7.20 18.86 8.42
CA MET A 145 -7.05 19.04 6.98
C MET A 145 -5.99 20.11 6.70
N ASP A 146 -4.97 19.76 5.92
CA ASP A 146 -3.98 20.71 5.40
C ASP A 146 -4.39 21.27 4.04
N TYR A 147 -4.87 20.36 3.18
CA TYR A 147 -5.35 20.62 1.83
C TYR A 147 -6.51 19.65 1.53
N TYR A 148 -7.24 19.82 0.43
CA TYR A 148 -8.50 19.10 0.23
C TYR A 148 -8.35 17.57 0.19
N ASP A 149 -7.17 17.07 -0.19
CA ASP A 149 -6.78 15.66 -0.27
C ASP A 149 -5.67 15.26 0.72
N GLU A 150 -5.24 16.19 1.59
CA GLU A 150 -4.13 16.01 2.53
C GLU A 150 -4.55 16.31 3.97
N TYR A 151 -4.20 15.38 4.87
CA TYR A 151 -4.58 15.42 6.27
C TYR A 151 -3.41 15.02 7.16
N HIS A 152 -3.32 15.57 8.38
CA HIS A 152 -2.30 15.17 9.33
C HIS A 152 -2.84 15.00 10.75
N ASN A 153 -2.12 14.25 11.58
CA ASN A 153 -2.24 14.30 13.04
C ASN A 153 -0.84 14.50 13.67
N SER A 154 -0.68 14.19 14.96
CA SER A 154 0.62 14.34 15.63
C SER A 154 1.72 13.46 15.03
N ASP A 155 1.35 12.31 14.48
CA ASP A 155 2.28 11.23 14.16
C ASP A 155 2.29 10.89 12.64
N TYR A 156 1.22 11.20 11.91
CA TYR A 156 1.00 10.76 10.53
C TYR A 156 0.50 11.88 9.61
N GLU A 157 0.81 11.71 8.32
CA GLU A 157 0.24 12.46 7.20
C GLU A 157 -0.44 11.47 6.24
N VAL A 158 -1.62 11.82 5.75
CA VAL A 158 -2.40 11.10 4.75
C VAL A 158 -2.54 11.98 3.53
N PHE A 159 -2.29 11.40 2.36
CA PHE A 159 -2.37 12.05 1.04
C PHE A 159 -3.31 11.25 0.16
N ASP A 160 -3.75 11.91 -0.92
CA ASP A 160 -4.59 11.32 -1.96
C ASP A 160 -5.92 10.78 -1.40
N ALA A 161 -6.43 11.43 -0.35
CA ALA A 161 -7.73 11.18 0.23
C ALA A 161 -8.82 11.89 -0.59
N VAL A 162 -9.00 11.41 -1.82
CA VAL A 162 -9.93 11.94 -2.83
C VAL A 162 -11.07 10.98 -3.12
N PRO A 163 -12.21 11.46 -3.69
CA PRO A 163 -13.38 10.62 -4.01
C PRO A 163 -13.09 9.29 -4.72
N ASN A 164 -12.23 9.28 -5.74
CA ASN A 164 -11.92 8.07 -6.50
C ASN A 164 -11.11 7.02 -5.70
N ASN A 165 -10.52 7.42 -4.55
CA ASN A 165 -9.75 6.54 -3.68
C ASN A 165 -10.51 6.14 -2.40
N VAL A 166 -11.73 6.67 -2.21
CA VAL A 166 -12.57 6.39 -1.04
C VAL A 166 -13.96 5.98 -1.51
N LEU A 167 -14.30 4.72 -1.27
CA LEU A 167 -15.57 4.15 -1.69
C LEU A 167 -16.64 4.34 -0.60
N TYR A 168 -17.85 4.74 -1.02
CA TYR A 168 -19.04 4.70 -0.17
C TYR A 168 -19.72 3.34 -0.36
N GLY A 169 -19.58 2.45 0.63
CA GLY A 169 -20.14 1.11 0.61
C GLY A 169 -21.67 1.10 0.65
N ILE A 170 -22.28 0.05 0.10
CA ILE A 170 -23.74 -0.17 0.19
C ILE A 170 -24.24 -0.35 1.64
N ASP A 171 -23.32 -0.53 2.58
CA ASP A 171 -23.55 -0.62 4.02
C ASP A 171 -23.46 0.74 4.73
N GLY A 172 -23.18 1.82 4.00
CA GLY A 172 -23.06 3.19 4.51
C GLY A 172 -21.69 3.53 5.09
N ASN A 173 -20.70 2.63 4.99
CA ASN A 173 -19.34 2.87 5.48
C ASN A 173 -18.43 3.46 4.39
N LEU A 174 -17.41 4.22 4.81
CA LEU A 174 -16.34 4.67 3.93
C LEU A 174 -15.17 3.69 3.94
N TYR A 175 -14.64 3.41 2.75
CA TYR A 175 -13.53 2.49 2.54
C TYR A 175 -12.41 3.19 1.79
N PHE A 176 -11.33 3.49 2.50
CA PHE A 176 -10.12 4.10 1.94
C PHE A 176 -9.30 3.00 1.28
N ILE A 177 -9.26 2.98 -0.05
CA ILE A 177 -8.70 1.85 -0.81
C ILE A 177 -7.35 2.17 -1.46
N ASP A 178 -7.00 3.44 -1.66
CA ASP A 178 -5.76 3.83 -2.37
C ASP A 178 -5.12 5.11 -1.81
N THR A 179 -5.38 5.44 -0.55
CA THR A 179 -4.75 6.58 0.12
C THR A 179 -3.33 6.29 0.56
N GLN A 180 -2.52 7.33 0.61
CA GLN A 180 -1.10 7.25 0.94
C GLN A 180 -0.85 7.76 2.36
N ILE A 181 -0.28 6.95 3.26
CA ILE A 181 -0.09 7.34 4.68
C ILE A 181 1.35 7.15 5.16
N ARG A 182 1.99 8.21 5.65
CA ARG A 182 3.38 8.14 6.16
C ARG A 182 3.49 8.71 7.57
N LEU A 183 4.61 8.42 8.23
CA LEU A 183 4.97 9.10 9.47
C LEU A 183 5.30 10.57 9.17
N ARG A 184 4.84 11.45 10.05
CA ARG A 184 5.20 12.86 10.02
C ARG A 184 6.65 13.04 10.49
N SER A 185 7.41 13.83 9.75
CA SER A 185 8.81 14.20 10.02
C SER A 185 8.93 15.54 10.72
#